data_AF-U2E700-F1
#
_entry.id   AF-U2E700-F1
#
_cell.length_a   1.000
_cell.length_b   1.000
_cell.length_c   1.000
_cell.angle_alpha   90.00
_cell.angle_beta   90.00
_cell.angle_gamma   90.00
#
_symmetry.space_group_name_H-M   'P 1'
#
loop_
_entity.id
_entity.type
_entity.pdbx_description
1 polymer ?
#
loop_
_entity_poly.entity_id
_entity_poly.type
_entity_poly.pdbx_seq_one_letter_code
_entity_poly.pdbx_strand_id
1 'polypeptide(L)'
;MGKFTAEEIQIAKAVDLVDLAEQIGIPLKRKGRFYQAVGMDSVMIFNRSSWCRFSQGVGGSTIDFLEYFRNMDFVEAVKYLL
;
A
#
# COMPACT_ATOMS: atom_id res chain seq x y z
N MET A 1 -17.78 15.14 5.36
CA MET A 1 -16.87 13.99 5.23
C MET A 1 -17.70 12.76 4.95
N GLY A 2 -17.58 12.19 3.75
CA GLY A 2 -18.30 10.97 3.38
C GLY A 2 -17.80 9.81 4.23
N LYS A 3 -18.72 9.09 4.87
CA LYS A 3 -18.37 7.86 5.60
C LYS A 3 -18.36 6.73 4.59
N PHE A 4 -17.23 6.06 4.44
CA PHE A 4 -17.17 4.80 3.70
C PHE A 4 -17.80 3.68 4.52
N THR A 5 -18.42 2.71 3.85
CA THR A 5 -18.91 1.50 4.52
C THR A 5 -17.74 0.59 4.91
N ALA A 6 -17.99 -0.37 5.81
CA ALA A 6 -16.97 -1.34 6.17
C ALA A 6 -16.54 -2.19 4.96
N GLU A 7 -17.48 -2.46 4.06
CA GLU A 7 -17.26 -3.19 2.82
C GLU A 7 -16.36 -2.42 1.85
N GLU A 8 -16.60 -1.11 1.67
CA GLU A 8 -15.75 -0.25 0.84
C GLU A 8 -14.31 -0.20 1.37
N ILE A 9 -14.15 -0.06 2.69
CA ILE A 9 -12.83 -0.10 3.33
C ILE A 9 -12.16 -1.47 3.13
N GLN A 10 -12.93 -2.56 3.20
CA GLN A 10 -12.41 -3.90 2.98
C GLN A 10 -11.97 -4.11 1.53
N ILE A 11 -12.73 -3.61 0.55
CA ILE A 11 -12.37 -3.64 -0.87
C ILE A 11 -11.08 -2.85 -1.09
N ALA A 12 -10.99 -1.63 -0.58
CA ALA A 12 -9.79 -0.80 -0.70
C ALA A 12 -8.54 -1.48 -0.10
N LYS A 13 -8.67 -2.16 1.03
CA LYS A 13 -7.57 -2.94 1.65
C LYS A 13 -7.20 -4.21 0.87
N ALA A 14 -8.11 -4.73 0.04
CA ALA A 14 -7.91 -5.93 -0.76
C ALA A 14 -7.30 -5.66 -2.14
N VAL A 15 -7.21 -4.38 -2.54
CA VAL A 15 -6.53 -3.97 -3.78
C VAL A 15 -5.09 -4.48 -3.78
N ASP A 16 -4.66 -4.98 -4.95
CA ASP A 16 -3.34 -5.54 -5.15
C ASP A 16 -2.26 -4.46 -5.02
N LEU A 17 -1.52 -4.54 -3.93
CA LEU A 17 -0.49 -3.59 -3.55
C LEU A 17 0.74 -3.64 -4.45
N VAL A 18 1.02 -4.79 -5.09
CA VAL A 18 2.14 -4.90 -6.03
C VAL A 18 1.81 -4.11 -7.29
N ASP A 19 0.62 -4.34 -7.83
CA ASP A 19 0.17 -3.67 -9.05
C ASP A 19 -0.02 -2.15 -8.78
N LEU A 20 -0.56 -1.80 -7.61
CA LEU A 20 -0.67 -0.41 -7.17
C LEU A 20 0.69 0.29 -7.09
N ALA A 21 1.68 -0.36 -6.46
CA ALA A 21 3.02 0.22 -6.32
C ALA A 21 3.65 0.51 -7.69
N GLU A 22 3.52 -0.42 -8.65
CA GLU A 22 3.97 -0.22 -10.02
C GLU A 22 3.21 0.94 -10.70
N GLN A 23 1.88 1.01 -10.55
CA GLN A 23 1.05 2.09 -11.11
C GLN A 23 1.46 3.48 -10.60
N ILE A 24 1.83 3.60 -9.31
CA ILE A 24 2.24 4.88 -8.73
C ILE A 24 3.74 5.17 -8.88
N GLY A 25 4.47 4.37 -9.66
CA GLY A 25 5.87 4.60 -10.00
C GLY A 25 6.87 4.14 -8.94
N ILE A 26 6.49 3.20 -8.06
CA ILE A 26 7.40 2.56 -7.11
C ILE A 26 7.86 1.23 -7.69
N PRO A 27 9.08 1.16 -8.25
CA PRO A 27 9.61 -0.08 -8.80
C PRO A 27 9.79 -1.14 -7.71
N LEU A 28 9.34 -2.37 -7.98
CA LEU A 28 9.46 -3.50 -7.07
C LEU A 28 10.42 -4.55 -7.61
N LYS A 29 11.16 -5.19 -6.71
CA LYS A 29 12.00 -6.36 -6.98
C LYS A 29 11.47 -7.55 -6.19
N ARG A 30 11.15 -8.64 -6.90
CA ARG A 30 10.70 -9.89 -6.27
C ARG A 30 11.83 -10.58 -5.51
N LYS A 31 11.58 -10.93 -4.24
CA LYS A 31 12.46 -11.69 -3.34
C LYS A 31 11.70 -12.88 -2.74
N GLY A 32 11.70 -14.00 -3.47
CA GLY A 32 10.95 -15.19 -3.08
C GLY A 32 9.45 -14.94 -3.10
N ARG A 33 8.80 -14.96 -1.92
CA ARG A 33 7.36 -14.69 -1.74
C ARG A 33 7.03 -13.22 -1.47
N PHE A 34 8.06 -12.38 -1.32
CA PHE A 34 7.92 -10.96 -0.98
C PHE A 34 8.37 -10.08 -2.15
N TYR A 35 8.01 -8.81 -2.10
CA TYR A 35 8.53 -7.78 -2.99
C TYR A 35 9.24 -6.72 -2.17
N GLN A 36 10.33 -6.19 -2.68
CA GLN A 36 11.08 -5.09 -2.07
C GLN A 36 10.98 -3.86 -2.98
N ALA A 37 10.74 -2.68 -2.43
CA ALA A 37 10.81 -1.45 -3.22
C ALA A 37 12.26 -1.11 -3.56
N VAL A 38 12.53 -0.87 -4.84
CA VAL A 38 13.88 -0.58 -5.34
C VAL A 38 14.29 0.83 -4.88
N GLY A 39 15.50 0.94 -4.33
CA GLY A 39 15.99 2.19 -3.73
C GLY A 39 15.52 2.42 -2.28
N MET A 40 14.72 1.50 -1.72
CA MET A 40 14.25 1.56 -0.34
C MET A 40 14.45 0.20 0.33
N ASP A 41 15.66 -0.03 0.83
CA ASP A 41 16.09 -1.37 1.27
C ASP A 41 15.23 -1.99 2.38
N SER A 42 14.51 -1.16 3.15
CA SER A 42 13.66 -1.61 4.25
C SER A 42 12.17 -1.76 3.91
N VAL A 43 11.72 -1.37 2.71
CA VAL A 43 10.31 -1.48 2.30
C VAL A 43 10.05 -2.83 1.66
N MET A 44 9.16 -3.61 2.27
CA MET A 44 8.76 -4.92 1.79
C MET A 44 7.23 -5.04 1.70
N ILE A 45 6.77 -5.77 0.69
CA ILE A 45 5.36 -6.12 0.46
C ILE A 45 5.18 -7.62 0.65
N PHE A 46 4.12 -7.98 1.36
CA PHE A 46 3.71 -9.32 1.79
C PHE A 46 2.30 -9.59 1.28
N ASN A 47 2.06 -10.82 0.80
CA ASN A 47 0.74 -11.29 0.36
C ASN A 47 0.03 -10.38 -0.65
N ARG A 48 0.76 -9.50 -1.33
CA ARG A 48 0.25 -8.51 -2.29
C ARG A 48 -0.79 -7.53 -1.72
N SER A 49 -0.95 -7.42 -0.40
CA SER A 49 -1.93 -6.50 0.23
C SER A 49 -1.42 -5.84 1.52
N SER A 50 -0.23 -6.20 1.98
CA SER A 50 0.37 -5.65 3.18
C SER A 50 1.81 -5.24 2.95
N TRP A 51 2.28 -4.22 3.65
CA TRP A 51 3.66 -3.75 3.54
C TRP A 51 4.22 -3.32 4.88
N CYS A 52 5.55 -3.24 4.95
CA CYS A 52 6.27 -2.71 6.09
C CYS A 52 7.56 -2.04 5.63
N ARG A 53 7.89 -0.90 6.23
CA ARG A 53 9.20 -0.25 6.19
C ARG A 53 9.92 -0.50 7.51
N PHE A 54 10.72 -1.56 7.56
CA PHE A 54 11.36 -2.04 8.80
C PHE A 54 12.24 -0.99 9.49
N SER A 55 12.87 -0.09 8.73
CA SER A 55 13.74 0.95 9.30
C SER A 55 12.98 2.03 10.09
N GLN A 56 11.66 2.13 9.90
CA GLN A 56 10.82 3.13 10.57
C GLN A 56 9.71 2.50 11.41
N GLY A 57 9.51 1.18 11.33
CA GLY A 57 8.43 0.49 12.04
C GLY A 57 7.02 0.90 11.56
N VAL A 58 6.91 1.39 10.33
CA VAL A 58 5.64 1.77 9.70
C VAL A 58 5.23 0.74 8.66
N GLY A 59 3.94 0.56 8.43
CA GLY A 59 3.41 -0.42 7.52
C GLY A 59 1.90 -0.53 7.67
N GLY A 60 1.28 -1.41 6.90
CA GLY A 60 -0.15 -1.61 6.96
C GLY A 60 -0.72 -2.17 5.68
N SER A 61 -1.95 -1.77 5.40
CA SER A 61 -2.72 -2.12 4.21
C SER A 61 -2.38 -1.21 3.02
N THR A 62 -3.07 -1.46 1.91
CA THR A 62 -3.02 -0.64 0.70
C THR A 62 -3.40 0.83 0.94
N ILE A 63 -4.31 1.10 1.89
CA ILE A 63 -4.67 2.47 2.28
C ILE A 63 -3.47 3.16 2.95
N ASP A 64 -2.88 2.52 3.96
CA ASP A 64 -1.74 3.06 4.70
C ASP A 64 -0.53 3.28 3.77
N PHE A 65 -0.41 2.48 2.71
CA PHE A 65 0.61 2.65 1.68
C PHE A 65 0.45 3.97 0.92
N LEU A 66 -0.78 4.31 0.49
CA LEU A 66 -1.04 5.57 -0.19
C LEU A 66 -0.89 6.76 0.75
N GLU A 67 -1.35 6.65 1.98
CA GLU A 67 -1.14 7.70 2.99
C GLU A 67 0.35 7.99 3.16
N TYR A 68 1.19 6.94 3.22
CA TYR A 68 2.63 7.09 3.41
C TYR A 68 3.39 7.55 2.16
N PHE A 69 3.17 6.91 1.01
CA PHE A 69 3.97 7.16 -0.20
C PHE A 69 3.44 8.29 -1.07
N ARG A 70 2.15 8.60 -0.98
CA ARG A 70 1.50 9.67 -1.76
C ARG A 70 1.07 10.85 -0.89
N ASN A 71 1.30 10.82 0.43
CA ASN A 71 0.85 11.82 1.40
C ASN A 71 -0.65 12.11 1.28
N MET A 72 -1.45 11.10 0.95
CA MET A 72 -2.90 11.19 0.89
C MET A 72 -3.47 11.12 2.31
N ASP A 73 -4.63 11.72 2.53
CA ASP A 73 -5.44 11.38 3.70
C ASP A 73 -6.23 10.07 3.48
N PHE A 74 -6.77 9.51 4.56
CA PHE A 74 -7.58 8.28 4.51
C PHE A 74 -8.72 8.36 3.48
N VAL A 75 -9.40 9.51 3.36
CA VAL A 75 -10.54 9.66 2.46
C VAL A 75 -10.09 9.71 1.00
N GLU A 76 -8.98 10.38 0.71
CA GLU A 76 -8.35 10.42 -0.60
C GLU A 76 -7.84 9.03 -1.01
N ALA A 77 -7.16 8.33 -0.09
CA ALA A 77 -6.63 7.00 -0.33
C ALA A 77 -7.76 5.99 -0.61
N VAL A 78 -8.83 5.98 0.18
CA VAL A 78 -9.98 5.09 -0.07
C VAL A 78 -10.65 5.42 -1.40
N LYS A 79 -10.86 6.70 -1.74
CA LYS A 79 -11.41 7.09 -3.05
C LYS A 79 -10.52 6.68 -4.23
N TYR A 80 -9.21 6.69 -4.04
CA TYR A 80 -8.27 6.28 -5.08
C TYR A 80 -8.32 4.77 -5.34
N LEU A 81 -8.71 3.98 -4.34
CA LEU A 81 -8.71 2.52 -4.37
C LEU A 81 -10.06 1.89 -4.75
N LEU A 82 -11.12 2.68 -4.86
CA LEU A 82 -12.46 2.28 -5.27
C LEU A 82 -12.73 2.67 -6.73
#